data_AF-A0A524F4M9-F1
#
_entry.id   AF-A0A524F4M9-F1
#
_cell.length_a   1.000
_cell.length_b   1.000
_cell.length_c   1.000
_cell.angle_alpha   90.00
_cell.angle_beta   90.00
_cell.angle_gamma   90.00
#
_symmetry.space_group_name_H-M   'P 1'
#
loop_
_entity.id
_entity.type
_entity.pdbx_description
1 polymer ?
#
loop_
_entity_poly.entity_id
_entity_poly.type
_entity_poly.pdbx_seq_one_letter_code
_entity_poly.pdbx_strand_id
1 'polypeptide(L)'
;MLKNLSVRIKANILKELDSLADLLGVDRASIVRDVINKGIETKKIDIALELYQKGYTLEQAANTTKTSLWDLIDEVKKRGITSKSDIEQTKTLIVKLIARNDEQLAKKIREINLNI
;
A
#
# COMPACT_ATOMS: atom_id res chain seq x y z
N MET A 1 6.36 -21.56 19.03
CA MET A 1 7.28 -21.18 20.12
C MET A 1 7.05 -19.71 20.45
N LEU A 2 6.74 -19.37 21.71
CA LEU A 2 6.59 -17.98 22.15
C LEU A 2 7.97 -17.38 22.49
N LYS A 3 8.14 -16.09 22.26
CA LYS A 3 9.36 -15.33 22.59
C LYS A 3 8.99 -14.02 23.26
N ASN A 4 9.80 -13.57 24.22
CA ASN A 4 9.61 -12.28 24.88
C ASN A 4 10.08 -11.15 23.96
N LEU A 5 9.31 -10.06 23.92
CA LEU A 5 9.62 -8.84 23.20
C LEU A 5 9.62 -7.67 24.19
N SER A 6 10.75 -6.99 24.35
CA SER A 6 10.86 -5.76 25.13
C SER A 6 10.97 -4.56 24.21
N VAL A 7 10.02 -3.64 24.30
CA VAL A 7 9.97 -2.39 23.52
C VAL A 7 9.66 -1.21 24.42
N ARG A 8 10.22 -0.03 24.09
CA ARG A 8 9.84 1.23 24.74
C ARG A 8 8.57 1.77 24.09
N ILE A 9 7.59 2.13 24.91
CA ILE A 9 6.30 2.63 24.47
C ILE A 9 5.95 3.92 25.20
N LYS A 10 5.24 4.83 24.52
CA LYS A 10 4.75 6.07 25.14
C LYS A 10 3.73 5.72 26.23
N ALA A 11 3.78 6.46 27.34
CA ALA A 11 2.93 6.20 28.50
C ALA A 11 1.42 6.29 28.19
N ASN A 12 1.02 7.14 27.24
CA ASN A 12 -0.39 7.27 26.83
C ASN A 12 -0.90 6.00 26.13
N ILE A 13 -0.10 5.40 25.24
CA ILE A 13 -0.48 4.15 24.55
C ILE A 13 -0.58 3.00 25.57
N LEU A 14 0.33 2.97 26.55
CA LEU A 14 0.27 1.96 27.61
C LEU A 14 -1.04 2.05 28.39
N LYS A 15 -1.47 3.27 28.75
CA LYS A 15 -2.76 3.52 29.42
C LYS A 15 -3.97 3.11 28.57
N GLU A 16 -3.90 3.33 27.27
CA GLU A 16 -4.97 2.95 26.34
C GLU A 16 -5.09 1.41 26.23
N LEU A 17 -3.96 0.71 26.14
CA LEU A 17 -3.93 -0.76 26.17
C LEU A 17 -4.49 -1.33 27.48
N ASP A 18 -4.20 -0.68 28.61
CA ASP A 18 -4.77 -1.03 29.91
C ASP A 18 -6.28 -0.84 29.96
N SER A 19 -6.76 0.30 29.48
CA SER A 19 -8.20 0.61 29.49
C SER A 19 -8.99 -0.38 28.60
N LEU A 20 -8.42 -0.80 27.47
CA LEU A 20 -9.01 -1.83 26.61
C LEU A 20 -9.01 -3.21 27.27
N ALA A 21 -7.95 -3.55 28.01
CA ALA A 21 -7.84 -4.80 28.73
C ALA A 21 -8.89 -4.89 29.85
N ASP A 22 -9.05 -3.82 30.62
CA ASP A 22 -10.07 -3.69 31.67
C ASP A 22 -11.48 -3.80 31.08
N LEU A 23 -11.75 -3.10 29.98
CA LEU A 23 -13.05 -3.11 29.30
C LEU A 23 -13.44 -4.51 28.80
N LEU A 24 -12.47 -5.28 28.31
CA LEU A 24 -12.70 -6.61 27.74
C LEU A 24 -12.52 -7.74 28.76
N GLY A 25 -12.13 -7.43 30.00
CA GLY A 25 -11.90 -8.43 31.05
C GLY A 25 -10.74 -9.39 30.75
N VAL A 26 -9.71 -8.92 30.03
CA VAL A 26 -8.54 -9.71 29.64
C VAL A 26 -7.25 -9.06 30.14
N ASP A 27 -6.13 -9.78 30.09
CA ASP A 27 -4.84 -9.20 30.44
C ASP A 27 -4.30 -8.27 29.33
N ARG A 28 -3.47 -7.28 29.72
CA ARG A 28 -2.81 -6.35 28.79
C ARG A 28 -2.04 -7.06 27.67
N ALA A 29 -1.37 -8.18 27.96
CA ALA A 29 -0.57 -8.87 26.95
C ALA A 29 -1.47 -9.53 25.88
N SER A 30 -2.71 -9.90 26.21
CA SER A 30 -3.71 -10.33 25.24
C SER A 30 -4.08 -9.21 24.26
N ILE A 31 -4.33 -7.99 24.76
CA ILE A 31 -4.59 -6.83 23.89
C ILE A 31 -3.37 -6.49 23.02
N VAL A 32 -2.17 -6.47 23.62
CA VAL A 32 -0.93 -6.19 22.89
C VAL A 32 -0.71 -7.19 21.76
N ARG A 33 -0.91 -8.48 22.00
CA ARG A 33 -0.77 -9.52 20.97
C ARG A 33 -1.77 -9.34 19.83
N ASP A 34 -3.03 -9.05 20.15
CA ASP A 34 -4.07 -8.81 19.14
C ASP A 34 -3.73 -7.60 18.26
N VAL A 35 -3.37 -6.47 18.88
CA VAL A 35 -2.98 -5.24 18.17
C VAL A 35 -1.75 -5.47 17.29
N ILE A 36 -0.73 -6.16 17.80
CA ILE A 36 0.47 -6.47 17.01
C ILE A 36 0.14 -7.36 15.82
N ASN A 37 -0.65 -8.42 16.01
CA ASN A 37 -1.01 -9.34 14.93
C ASN A 37 -1.79 -8.61 13.82
N LYS A 38 -2.80 -7.81 14.19
CA LYS A 38 -3.55 -6.98 13.24
C LYS A 38 -2.65 -5.94 12.57
N GLY A 39 -1.80 -5.28 13.35
CA GLY A 39 -0.86 -4.26 12.85
C GLY A 39 0.16 -4.81 11.86
N ILE A 40 0.62 -6.06 12.02
CA ILE A 40 1.51 -6.71 11.04
C ILE A 40 0.81 -6.86 9.70
N GLU A 41 -0.43 -7.35 9.68
CA GLU A 41 -1.19 -7.51 8.42
C GLU A 41 -1.46 -6.17 7.76
N THR A 42 -1.86 -5.15 8.53
CA THR A 42 -2.01 -3.78 8.00
C THR A 42 -0.68 -3.26 7.43
N LYS A 43 0.43 -3.45 8.14
CA LYS A 43 1.73 -2.93 7.70
C LYS A 43 2.23 -3.62 6.44
N LYS A 44 1.94 -4.91 6.25
CA LYS A 44 2.27 -5.61 5.00
C LYS A 44 1.52 -5.02 3.81
N ILE A 45 0.24 -4.69 3.97
CA ILE A 45 -0.55 -4.04 2.92
C ILE A 45 0.04 -2.66 2.59
N ASP A 46 0.39 -1.86 3.60
CA ASP A 46 1.02 -0.55 3.36
C ASP A 46 2.32 -0.68 2.55
N ILE A 47 3.19 -1.64 2.90
CA ILE A 47 4.44 -1.89 2.16
C ILE A 47 4.14 -2.37 0.73
N ALA A 48 3.14 -3.22 0.53
CA ALA A 48 2.76 -3.71 -0.79
C ALA A 48 2.28 -2.56 -1.69
N LEU A 49 1.51 -1.63 -1.14
CA LEU A 49 1.05 -0.43 -1.85
C LEU A 49 2.22 0.50 -2.20
N GLU A 50 3.19 0.67 -1.30
CA GLU A 50 4.42 1.44 -1.60
C GLU A 50 5.22 0.81 -2.76
N LEU A 51 5.33 -0.51 -2.80
CA LEU A 51 5.97 -1.22 -3.92
C LEU A 51 5.18 -1.02 -5.22
N TYR A 52 3.86 -1.14 -5.16
CA TYR A 52 3.00 -0.90 -6.32
C TYR A 52 3.20 0.51 -6.90
N GLN A 53 3.22 1.54 -6.04
CA GLN A 53 3.48 2.92 -6.46
C GLN A 53 4.85 3.12 -7.09
N LYS A 54 5.87 2.36 -6.64
CA LYS A 54 7.22 2.35 -7.22
C LYS A 54 7.29 1.65 -8.58
N GLY A 55 6.20 1.02 -9.04
CA GLY A 55 6.09 0.42 -10.38
C GLY A 55 6.15 -1.11 -10.39
N TYR A 56 6.16 -1.77 -9.24
CA TYR A 56 5.95 -3.22 -9.17
C TYR A 56 4.51 -3.55 -9.56
N THR A 57 4.27 -4.75 -10.09
CA THR A 57 2.88 -5.22 -10.27
C THR A 57 2.24 -5.55 -8.93
N LEU A 58 0.90 -5.53 -8.85
CA LEU A 58 0.18 -5.93 -7.63
C LEU A 58 0.53 -7.35 -7.20
N GLU A 59 0.71 -8.26 -8.16
CA GLU A 59 1.12 -9.63 -7.89
C GLU A 59 2.54 -9.69 -7.28
N GLN A 60 3.50 -8.95 -7.84
CA GLN A 60 4.86 -8.88 -7.29
C GLN A 60 4.86 -8.29 -5.87
N ALA A 61 4.08 -7.23 -5.64
CA ALA A 61 3.94 -6.62 -4.34
C ALA A 61 3.34 -7.59 -3.31
N ALA A 62 2.22 -8.24 -3.66
CA ALA A 62 1.53 -9.20 -2.80
C ALA A 62 2.41 -10.41 -2.44
N ASN A 63 3.14 -10.95 -3.43
CA ASN A 63 4.07 -12.06 -3.20
C ASN A 63 5.23 -11.67 -2.29
N THR A 64 5.74 -10.44 -2.43
CA THR A 64 6.86 -9.93 -1.62
C THR A 64 6.47 -9.77 -0.15
N THR A 65 5.26 -9.25 0.11
CA THR A 65 4.77 -8.98 1.48
C THR A 65 4.00 -10.15 2.09
N LYS A 66 3.77 -11.22 1.31
CA LYS A 66 2.94 -12.38 1.68
C LYS A 66 1.53 -11.95 2.08
N THR A 67 0.92 -11.06 1.29
CA THR A 67 -0.47 -10.63 1.44
C THR A 67 -1.33 -11.25 0.35
N SER A 68 -2.64 -11.36 0.62
CA SER A 68 -3.62 -11.72 -0.41
C SER A 68 -3.60 -10.68 -1.53
N LEU A 69 -3.55 -11.16 -2.77
CA LEU A 69 -3.67 -10.29 -3.95
C LEU A 69 -5.04 -9.60 -3.99
N TRP A 70 -6.11 -10.31 -3.58
CA TRP A 70 -7.46 -9.75 -3.55
C TRP A 70 -7.59 -8.61 -2.54
N ASP A 71 -7.04 -8.80 -1.34
CA ASP A 71 -7.07 -7.78 -0.29
C ASP A 71 -6.30 -6.53 -0.75
N LEU A 72 -5.18 -6.74 -1.47
CA LEU A 72 -4.42 -5.64 -2.04
C LEU A 72 -5.18 -4.90 -3.15
N ILE A 73 -5.87 -5.63 -4.04
CA ILE A 73 -6.71 -5.04 -5.10
C ILE A 73 -7.83 -4.19 -4.48
N ASP A 74 -8.50 -4.70 -3.45
CA ASP A 74 -9.57 -3.97 -2.78
C ASP A 74 -9.04 -2.72 -2.07
N GLU A 75 -7.87 -2.82 -1.43
CA GLU A 75 -7.27 -1.66 -0.76
C GLU A 75 -6.80 -0.60 -1.77
N VAL A 76 -6.26 -0.99 -2.93
CA VAL A 76 -5.92 -0.05 -4.02
C VAL A 76 -7.15 0.72 -4.49
N LYS A 77 -8.26 0.02 -4.73
CA LYS A 77 -9.54 0.65 -5.14
C LYS A 77 -10.05 1.59 -4.07
N LYS A 78 -10.08 1.13 -2.81
CA LYS A 78 -10.57 1.89 -1.67
C LYS A 78 -9.76 3.17 -1.42
N ARG A 79 -8.43 3.11 -1.57
CA ARG A 79 -7.53 4.26 -1.36
C ARG A 79 -7.32 5.13 -2.59
N GLY A 80 -7.82 4.73 -3.77
CA GLY A 80 -7.62 5.45 -5.03
C GLY A 80 -6.14 5.53 -5.44
N ILE A 81 -5.39 4.46 -5.24
CA ILE A 81 -3.94 4.43 -5.52
C ILE A 81 -3.69 4.04 -6.98
N THR A 82 -2.83 4.79 -7.67
CA THR A 82 -2.36 4.50 -9.03
C THR A 82 -0.86 4.22 -9.02
N SER A 83 -0.38 3.28 -9.83
CA SER A 83 1.05 3.02 -9.99
C SER A 83 1.68 3.94 -11.05
N LYS A 84 3.02 4.07 -10.99
CA LYS A 84 3.79 4.70 -12.06
C LYS A 84 3.54 4.02 -13.42
N SER A 85 3.41 2.69 -13.42
CA SER A 85 3.12 1.92 -14.64
C SER A 85 1.75 2.30 -15.24
N ASP A 86 0.72 2.45 -14.41
CA ASP A 86 -0.62 2.84 -14.86
C ASP A 86 -0.62 4.22 -15.53
N ILE A 87 0.15 5.16 -14.97
CA ILE A 87 0.31 6.51 -15.53
C ILE A 87 0.99 6.43 -16.90
N GLU A 88 2.08 5.68 -17.03
CA GLU A 88 2.80 5.55 -18.30
C GLU A 88 1.98 4.84 -19.38
N GLN A 89 1.21 3.83 -19.01
CA GLN A 89 0.27 3.16 -19.92
C GLN A 89 -0.84 4.12 -20.38
N THR A 90 -1.39 4.92 -19.46
CA THR A 90 -2.41 5.92 -19.76
C THR A 90 -1.88 7.00 -20.71
N LYS A 91 -0.68 7.53 -20.44
CA LYS A 91 0.00 8.48 -21.35
C LYS A 91 0.16 7.89 -22.75
N THR A 92 0.61 6.64 -22.84
CA THR A 92 0.78 5.93 -24.11
C THR A 92 -0.54 5.80 -24.87
N LEU A 93 -1.63 5.48 -24.17
CA LEU A 93 -2.96 5.37 -24.77
C LEU A 93 -3.44 6.73 -25.30
N ILE A 94 -3.30 7.81 -24.52
CA ILE A 94 -3.67 9.17 -24.94
C ILE A 94 -2.90 9.57 -26.20
N VAL A 95 -1.58 9.35 -26.24
CA VAL A 95 -0.76 9.66 -27.42
C VAL A 95 -1.23 8.86 -28.64
N LYS A 96 -1.59 7.58 -28.47
CA LYS A 96 -2.13 6.75 -29.56
C LYS A 96 -3.49 7.26 -30.05
N LEU A 97 -4.36 7.72 -29.17
CA LEU A 97 -5.66 8.28 -29.53
C LEU A 97 -5.52 9.61 -30.27
N ILE A 98 -4.64 10.51 -29.80
CA ILE A 98 -4.36 11.79 -30.48
C ILE A 98 -3.77 11.54 -31.87
N ALA A 99 -2.83 10.61 -32.00
CA ALA A 99 -2.21 10.29 -33.29
C ALA A 99 -3.21 9.82 -34.36
N ARG A 100 -4.38 9.29 -33.96
CA ARG A 100 -5.45 8.94 -34.92
C ARG A 100 -6.13 10.16 -35.53
N ASN A 101 -6.13 11.28 -34.82
CA ASN A 101 -6.84 12.52 -35.21
C ASN A 101 -5.89 13.63 -35.68
N ASP A 102 -4.68 13.71 -35.11
CA ASP A 102 -3.66 14.70 -35.42
C ASP A 102 -2.25 14.15 -35.15
N GLU A 103 -1.58 13.74 -36.23
CA GLU A 103 -0.23 13.17 -36.17
C GLU A 103 0.84 14.21 -35.80
N GLN A 104 0.66 15.48 -36.19
CA GLN A 104 1.62 16.54 -35.87
C GLN A 104 1.60 16.86 -34.38
N LEU A 105 0.41 16.95 -33.78
CA LEU A 105 0.26 17.14 -32.35
C LEU A 105 0.85 15.97 -31.55
N ALA A 106 0.58 14.73 -31.99
CA ALA A 106 1.16 13.55 -31.36
C ALA A 106 2.70 13.55 -31.40
N LYS A 107 3.31 14.01 -32.50
CA LYS A 107 4.76 14.12 -32.63
C LYS A 107 5.36 15.14 -31.65
N LYS A 108 4.76 16.32 -31.53
CA LYS A 108 5.18 17.35 -30.55
C LYS A 108 5.12 16.85 -29.11
N ILE A 109 4.07 16.12 -28.74
CA ILE A 109 3.92 15.55 -27.39
C ILE A 109 5.02 14.51 -27.10
N ARG A 110 5.38 13.66 -28.07
CA ARG A 110 6.47 12.69 -27.92
C ARG A 110 7.82 13.37 -27.73
N GLU A 111 8.08 14.44 -28.49
CA GLU A 111 9.34 15.21 -28.39
C GLU A 111 9.50 15.90 -27.02
N ILE A 112 8.41 16.41 -26.43
CA ILE A 112 8.43 17.00 -25.08
C ILE A 112 8.77 15.94 -24.02
N ASN A 113 8.18 14.74 -24.13
CA ASN A 113 8.39 13.65 -23.17
C ASN A 113 9.75 12.96 -23.28
N LEU A 114 10.53 13.18 -24.36
CA LEU A 114 11.89 12.64 -24.53
C LEU A 114 12.98 13.55 -23.94
N ASN A 115 12.62 14.79 -23.56
CA ASN A 115 13.56 15.82 -23.07
C ASN A 115 13.49 16.04 -21.55
N ILE A 116 12.88 15.13 -20.79
CA ILE A 116 12.75 15.14 -19.33
C ILE A 116 13.19 13.78 -18.79
#